data_AF-A0A358A5A5-F1
#
_entry.id   AF-A0A358A5A5-F1
#
_cell.length_a   1.000
_cell.length_b   1.000
_cell.length_c   1.000
_cell.angle_alpha   90.00
_cell.angle_beta   90.00
_cell.angle_gamma   90.00
#
_symmetry.space_group_name_H-M   'P 1'
#
loop_
_entity.id
_entity.type
_entity.pdbx_description
1 polymer ?
#
loop_
_entity_poly.entity_id
_entity_poly.type
_entity_poly.pdbx_seq_one_letter_code
_entity_poly.pdbx_strand_id
1 'polypeptide(L)'
;LALDAAQPLMVGDVTNTRMVLWNHSAPDEVEIVARAGRLTLWNVWEADGAVHAWVGAAGMLLDEAAGDTTRLRASDGFDDRAIDLEVEIRIRTA
;
A
#
# COMPACT_ATOMS: atom_id res chain seq x y z
N LEU A 1 -0.73 -0.84 -4.63
CA LEU A 1 -1.00 -0.84 -3.17
C LEU A 1 -2.35 -0.23 -2.86
N ALA A 2 -3.08 -0.79 -1.88
CA ALA A 2 -4.33 -0.21 -1.37
C ALA A 2 -4.38 -0.28 0.16
N LEU A 3 -4.98 0.74 0.78
CA LEU A 3 -5.16 0.84 2.22
C LEU A 3 -6.65 0.79 2.58
N ASP A 4 -6.99 -0.11 3.48
CA ASP A 4 -8.34 -0.28 4.02
C ASP A 4 -8.36 0.04 5.52
N ALA A 5 -9.45 0.69 5.96
CA ALA A 5 -9.71 0.97 7.37
C ALA A 5 -11.21 0.91 7.68
N ALA A 6 -11.54 0.69 8.96
CA ALA A 6 -12.92 0.69 9.45
C ALA A 6 -13.53 2.10 9.55
N GLN A 7 -12.68 3.12 9.66
CA GLN A 7 -13.10 4.53 9.63
C GLN A 7 -12.55 5.19 8.37
N PRO A 8 -13.17 6.28 7.89
CA PRO A 8 -12.68 6.98 6.72
C PRO A 8 -11.24 7.46 6.88
N LEU A 9 -10.48 7.23 5.82
CA LEU A 9 -9.14 7.76 5.58
C LEU A 9 -9.28 9.09 4.82
N MET A 10 -8.38 10.03 5.07
CA MET A 10 -8.33 11.31 4.36
C MET A 10 -6.99 11.46 3.63
N VAL A 11 -7.06 11.78 2.33
CA VAL A 11 -5.91 12.08 1.47
C VAL A 11 -6.22 13.38 0.71
N GLY A 12 -5.56 14.47 1.08
CA GLY A 12 -6.00 15.80 0.65
C GLY A 12 -7.46 16.04 1.01
N ASP A 13 -8.29 16.38 0.02
CA ASP A 13 -9.74 16.59 0.20
C ASP A 13 -10.59 15.33 -0.05
N VAL A 14 -9.97 14.19 -0.34
CA VAL A 14 -10.67 12.94 -0.62
C VAL A 14 -10.82 12.13 0.67
N THR A 15 -12.04 11.68 0.94
CA THR A 15 -12.38 10.85 2.11
C THR A 15 -13.02 9.53 1.67
N ASN A 16 -12.45 8.40 2.09
CA ASN A 16 -12.94 7.06 1.75
C ASN A 16 -12.42 6.01 2.76
N THR A 17 -13.10 4.88 2.91
CA THR A 17 -12.66 3.76 3.77
C THR A 17 -11.65 2.83 3.08
N ARG A 18 -11.51 2.98 1.76
CA ARG A 18 -10.50 2.31 0.92
C ARG A 18 -9.83 3.32 0.00
N MET A 19 -8.51 3.34 0.01
CA MET A 19 -7.69 4.22 -0.85
C MET A 19 -6.71 3.39 -1.67
N VAL A 20 -6.67 3.60 -2.98
CA VAL A 20 -5.59 3.08 -3.83
C VAL A 20 -4.43 4.06 -3.75
N LEU A 21 -3.28 3.61 -3.24
CA LEU A 21 -2.14 4.47 -2.93
C LEU A 21 -1.11 4.53 -4.06
N TRP A 22 -1.14 3.55 -4.96
CA TRP A 22 -0.17 3.46 -6.03
C TRP A 22 -0.85 3.06 -7.33
N ASN A 23 -0.64 3.89 -8.34
CA ASN A 23 -0.92 3.66 -9.75
C ASN A 23 0.11 4.46 -10.58
N HIS A 24 0.04 4.38 -11.91
CA HIS A 24 0.96 5.08 -12.81
C HIS A 24 0.99 6.62 -12.66
N SER A 25 0.01 7.21 -11.97
CA SER A 25 -0.12 8.66 -11.75
C SER A 25 0.02 9.06 -10.27
N ALA A 26 0.36 8.11 -9.40
CA ALA A 26 0.47 8.38 -7.97
C ALA A 26 1.69 9.27 -7.69
N PRO A 27 1.61 10.22 -6.75
CA PRO A 27 2.76 10.99 -6.31
C PRO A 27 3.76 10.09 -5.57
N ASP A 28 5.01 10.56 -5.48
CA ASP A 28 6.08 9.84 -4.77
C ASP A 28 5.81 9.68 -3.26
N GLU A 29 5.05 10.61 -2.67
CA GLU A 29 4.66 10.58 -1.25
C GLU A 29 3.16 10.86 -1.10
N VAL A 30 2.51 10.11 -0.20
CA VAL A 30 1.10 10.26 0.15
C VAL A 30 0.97 10.34 1.67
N GLU A 31 0.47 11.47 2.18
CA GLU A 31 0.10 11.61 3.58
C GLU A 31 -1.36 11.18 3.78
N ILE A 32 -1.61 10.33 4.78
CA ILE A 32 -2.94 9.80 5.09
C ILE A 32 -3.24 10.10 6.55
N VAL A 33 -4.33 10.84 6.78
CA VAL A 33 -4.86 11.02 8.13
C VAL A 33 -5.90 9.93 8.39
N ALA A 34 -5.68 9.15 9.44
CA ALA A 34 -6.56 8.06 9.81
C ALA A 34 -6.92 8.10 11.30
N ARG A 35 -8.21 8.00 11.61
CA ARG A 35 -8.69 7.65 12.95
C ARG A 35 -9.01 6.16 12.97
N ALA A 36 -8.00 5.31 13.06
CA ALA A 36 -8.20 3.86 12.92
C ALA A 36 -7.53 3.09 14.06
N GLY A 37 -8.25 2.11 14.62
CA GLY A 37 -7.65 1.13 15.53
C GLY A 37 -6.81 0.08 14.79
N ARG A 38 -7.03 -0.08 13.48
CA ARG A 38 -6.29 -0.99 12.61
C ARG A 38 -6.30 -0.47 11.17
N LEU A 39 -5.14 -0.50 10.53
CA LEU A 39 -4.97 -0.28 9.10
C LEU A 39 -4.58 -1.61 8.45
N THR A 40 -5.16 -1.91 7.28
CA THR A 40 -4.77 -3.07 6.47
C THR A 40 -4.25 -2.59 5.13
N LEU A 41 -2.99 -2.89 4.84
CA LEU A 41 -2.38 -2.58 3.56
C LEU A 41 -2.32 -3.84 2.69
N TRP A 42 -2.69 -3.67 1.42
CA TRP A 42 -2.75 -4.74 0.45
C TRP A 42 -1.76 -4.48 -0.69
N ASN A 43 -0.96 -5.50 -1.02
CA ASN A 43 -0.30 -5.58 -2.32
C ASN A 43 -1.38 -5.85 -3.37
N VAL A 44 -1.64 -4.86 -4.22
CA VAL A 44 -2.65 -4.95 -5.29
C VAL A 44 -2.13 -4.38 -6.58
N TRP A 45 -2.56 -5.02 -7.67
CA TRP A 45 -2.18 -4.73 -9.06
C TRP A 45 -3.41 -4.78 -9.95
N GLU A 46 -3.39 -3.98 -11.02
CA GLU A 46 -4.39 -4.08 -12.07
C GLU A 46 -3.94 -5.14 -13.09
N ALA A 47 -4.78 -6.14 -13.32
CA ALA A 47 -4.60 -7.17 -14.33
C ALA A 47 -5.97 -7.49 -14.94
N ASP A 48 -6.02 -7.73 -16.25
CA ASP A 48 -7.27 -8.07 -16.96
C ASP A 48 -8.45 -7.09 -16.73
N GLY A 49 -8.14 -5.81 -16.50
CA GLY A 49 -9.13 -4.76 -16.25
C GLY A 49 -9.75 -4.78 -14.85
N ALA A 50 -9.18 -5.53 -13.90
CA ALA A 50 -9.63 -5.58 -12.51
C ALA A 50 -8.45 -5.44 -11.53
N VAL A 51 -8.76 -5.03 -10.29
CA VAL A 51 -7.78 -4.92 -9.20
C VAL A 51 -7.71 -6.24 -8.45
N HIS A 52 -6.53 -6.86 -8.45
CA HIS A 52 -6.27 -8.14 -7.80
C HIS A 52 -5.34 -7.98 -6.60
N ALA A 53 -5.51 -8.84 -5.59
CA ALA A 53 -4.51 -9.16 -4.60
C ALA A 53 -4.09 -10.63 -4.80
N TRP A 54 -2.84 -10.99 -4.51
CA TRP A 54 -2.34 -12.37 -4.61
C TRP A 54 -2.42 -12.97 -6.02
N VAL A 55 -2.19 -12.17 -7.06
CA VAL A 55 -2.14 -12.68 -8.44
C VAL A 55 -0.81 -13.39 -8.70
N GLY A 56 -0.81 -14.53 -9.40
CA GLY A 56 0.41 -15.30 -9.69
C GLY A 56 1.20 -15.65 -8.42
N ALA A 57 2.48 -15.29 -8.41
CA ALA A 57 3.38 -15.42 -7.26
C ALA A 57 3.54 -14.10 -6.46
N ALA A 58 2.54 -13.20 -6.50
CA ALA A 58 2.62 -11.89 -5.88
C ALA A 58 2.95 -12.00 -4.39
N GLY A 59 3.84 -11.13 -3.94
CA GLY A 59 4.37 -11.17 -2.58
C GLY A 59 4.68 -9.78 -2.06
N MET A 60 4.78 -9.69 -0.74
CA MET A 60 5.27 -8.50 -0.05
C MET A 60 6.28 -8.96 0.99
N LEU A 61 7.51 -8.51 0.85
CA LEU A 61 8.54 -8.66 1.87
C LEU A 61 8.48 -7.46 2.81
N LEU A 62 8.41 -7.77 4.09
CA LEU A 62 8.48 -6.80 5.17
C LEU A 62 9.93 -6.72 5.65
N ASP A 63 10.54 -5.55 5.50
CA ASP A 63 11.84 -5.24 6.09
C ASP A 63 11.61 -4.27 7.25
N GLU A 64 11.64 -4.84 8.45
CA GLU A 64 11.56 -4.09 9.71
C GLU A 64 12.89 -3.38 9.94
N ALA A 65 13.08 -2.23 9.27
CA ALA A 65 14.21 -1.37 9.55
C ALA A 65 14.16 -0.89 11.01
N ALA A 66 15.33 -0.76 11.66
CA ALA A 66 15.41 -0.27 13.03
C ALA A 66 14.89 1.19 13.12
N GLY A 67 13.74 1.40 13.77
CA GLY A 67 13.17 2.74 13.97
C GLY A 67 11.65 2.80 13.81
N ASP A 68 11.15 3.91 13.26
CA ASP A 68 9.73 4.22 13.02
C ASP A 68 9.30 3.98 11.55
N THR A 69 10.21 3.41 10.75
CA THR A 69 10.03 3.21 9.31
C THR A 69 9.95 1.72 9.01
N THR A 70 8.92 1.33 8.27
CA THR A 70 8.73 -0.01 7.74
C THR A 70 8.91 0.00 6.24
N ARG A 71 9.85 -0.76 5.70
CA ARG A 71 10.03 -0.89 4.24
C ARG A 71 9.31 -2.12 3.73
N LEU A 72 8.54 -1.95 2.67
CA LEU A 72 7.81 -2.99 1.98
C LEU A 72 8.37 -3.13 0.57
N ARG A 73 8.66 -4.36 0.18
CA ARG A 73 9.15 -4.69 -1.17
C ARG A 73 8.13 -5.64 -1.79
N ALA A 74 7.37 -5.15 -2.76
CA ALA A 74 6.24 -5.83 -3.36
C ALA A 74 6.59 -6.33 -4.76
N SER A 75 6.06 -7.50 -5.09
CA SER A 75 6.09 -8.10 -6.42
C SER A 75 4.67 -8.29 -6.95
N ASP A 76 4.49 -8.11 -8.25
CA ASP A 76 3.23 -8.31 -8.97
C ASP A 76 2.94 -9.79 -9.27
N GLY A 77 3.94 -10.66 -9.16
CA GLY A 77 3.79 -12.10 -9.31
C GLY A 77 3.84 -12.66 -10.73
N PHE A 78 4.13 -11.84 -11.75
CA PHE A 78 4.20 -12.28 -13.16
C PHE A 78 5.64 -12.52 -13.66
N ASP A 79 6.60 -11.75 -13.16
CA ASP A 79 8.03 -11.95 -13.44
C ASP A 79 8.72 -12.79 -12.36
N ASP A 80 9.86 -13.43 -12.68
CA ASP A 80 10.57 -14.33 -11.77
C ASP A 80 11.18 -13.57 -10.58
N ARG A 81 10.35 -13.33 -9.57
CA ARG A 81 10.67 -12.73 -8.26
C ARG A 81 11.25 -11.31 -8.32
N ALA A 82 10.97 -10.56 -9.37
CA ALA A 82 11.31 -9.14 -9.41
C ALA A 82 10.58 -8.38 -8.29
N ILE A 83 11.25 -7.38 -7.72
CA ILE A 83 10.60 -6.40 -6.85
C ILE A 83 10.17 -5.24 -7.75
N ASP A 84 8.87 -5.09 -7.92
CA ASP A 84 8.27 -4.11 -8.83
C ASP A 84 7.99 -2.78 -8.14
N LEU A 85 7.80 -2.82 -6.81
CA LEU A 85 7.49 -1.64 -6.01
C LEU A 85 8.15 -1.72 -4.64
N GLU A 86 8.85 -0.66 -4.26
CA GLU A 86 9.36 -0.48 -2.90
C GLU A 86 8.70 0.74 -2.27
N VAL A 87 8.21 0.59 -1.04
CA VAL A 87 7.52 1.65 -0.30
C VAL A 87 8.03 1.71 1.12
N GLU A 88 8.26 2.91 1.63
CA GLU A 88 8.50 3.17 3.04
C GLU A 88 7.22 3.68 3.70
N ILE A 89 6.89 3.12 4.85
CA ILE A 89 5.76 3.54 5.67
C ILE A 89 6.29 4.08 6.98
N ARG A 90 5.83 5.27 7.34
CA ARG A 90 6.08 5.88 8.64
C ARG A 90 4.74 6.12 9.31
N ILE A 91 4.53 5.48 10.45
CA ILE A 91 3.31 5.66 11.25
C ILE A 91 3.66 6.56 12.43
N ARG A 92 2.99 7.70 12.52
CA ARG A 92 3.14 8.65 13.62
C ARG A 92 1.82 8.70 14.39
N THR A 93 1.89 8.44 15.69
CA THR A 93 0.76 8.69 16.59
C THR A 93 0.81 10.15 17.05
N ALA A 94 -0.27 10.89 16.85
CA ALA A 94 -0.46 12.21 17.43
C ALA A 94 -0.83 12.12 18.91
#